data_AF-Q82PL1-F1
#
_entry.id   AF-Q82PL1-F1
#
_cell.length_a   1.000
_cell.length_b   1.000
_cell.length_c   1.000
_cell.angle_alpha   90.00
_cell.angle_beta   90.00
_cell.angle_gamma   90.00
#
_symmetry.space_group_name_H-M   'P 1'
#
loop_
_entity.id
_entity.type
_entity.pdbx_description
1 polymer ?
#
loop_
_entity_poly.entity_id
_entity_poly.type
_entity_poly.pdbx_seq_one_letter_code
_entity_poly.pdbx_strand_id
1 'polypeptide(L)'
;MGWFVNLGIIGQAAGLFAVTNIDDILILALFFAQGAGHRGSTRKIVIGQYLGFTAILAVAIAAAFGATFLPESAIPYLGLLPLALGLKAAWQAWKNHRDGEDTEEADAKGGGPSPLEVAAVTFANGGDNIGVYVPVFATAGVGGMSVYAVVFLVLVAIWCFAGRFFATRPVIAKALSRWGHVLLPLVLITIGLLILVQGGAFGI
;
A
#
# COMPACT_ATOMS: atom_id res chain seq x y z
N MET A 1 -17.14 16.00 19.77
CA MET A 1 -17.03 15.69 18.33
C MET A 1 -15.62 15.22 17.92
N GLY A 2 -14.58 16.07 17.96
CA GLY A 2 -13.28 15.77 17.31
C GLY A 2 -12.59 14.44 17.67
N TRP A 3 -12.67 13.98 18.92
CA TRP A 3 -12.05 12.69 19.33
C TRP A 3 -12.63 11.47 18.59
N PHE A 4 -13.95 11.42 18.34
CA PHE A 4 -14.58 10.32 17.61
C PHE A 4 -14.25 10.35 16.12
N VAL A 5 -14.15 11.55 15.53
CA VAL A 5 -13.73 11.74 14.13
C VAL A 5 -12.29 11.26 13.93
N ASN A 6 -11.38 11.62 14.84
CA ASN A 6 -9.99 11.15 14.79
C ASN A 6 -9.88 9.63 14.95
N LEU A 7 -10.66 9.00 15.85
CA LEU A 7 -10.67 7.54 16.00
C LEU A 7 -11.14 6.82 14.72
N GLY A 8 -12.15 7.36 14.05
CA GLY A 8 -12.64 6.87 12.75
C GLY A 8 -11.57 6.97 11.66
N ILE A 9 -10.91 8.12 11.54
CA ILE A 9 -9.83 8.34 10.56
C ILE A 9 -8.64 7.41 10.83
N ILE A 10 -8.24 7.18 12.09
CA ILE A 10 -7.17 6.24 12.45
C ILE A 10 -7.56 4.80 12.04
N GLY A 11 -8.81 4.39 12.26
CA GLY A 11 -9.31 3.08 11.82
C GLY A 11 -9.32 2.93 10.29
N GLN A 12 -9.75 3.96 9.56
CA GLN A 12 -9.69 4.01 8.10
C GLN A 12 -8.25 3.97 7.59
N ALA A 13 -7.33 4.74 8.18
CA ALA A 13 -5.92 4.72 7.83
C ALA A 13 -5.27 3.35 8.10
N ALA A 14 -5.60 2.71 9.22
CA ALA A 14 -5.12 1.36 9.51
C ALA A 14 -5.64 0.31 8.53
N GLY A 15 -6.94 0.35 8.19
CA GLY A 15 -7.53 -0.52 7.18
C GLY A 15 -6.93 -0.28 5.79
N LEU A 16 -6.80 0.97 5.38
CA LEU A 16 -6.25 1.36 4.08
C LEU A 16 -4.81 0.87 3.93
N PHE A 17 -3.95 1.18 4.90
CA PHE A 17 -2.56 0.71 4.92
C PHE A 17 -2.47 -0.82 4.90
N ALA A 18 -3.25 -1.51 5.73
CA ALA A 18 -3.18 -2.97 5.83
C ALA A 18 -3.59 -3.66 4.52
N VAL A 19 -4.56 -3.09 3.79
CA VAL A 19 -5.02 -3.63 2.51
C VAL A 19 -4.00 -3.37 1.40
N THR A 20 -3.49 -2.14 1.27
CA THR A 20 -2.60 -1.79 0.16
C THR A 20 -1.21 -2.39 0.33
N ASN A 21 -0.72 -2.56 1.57
CA ASN A 21 0.61 -3.15 1.84
C ASN A 21 0.56 -4.68 2.04
N ILE A 22 -0.57 -5.36 1.78
CA ILE A 22 -0.67 -6.81 2.05
C ILE A 22 0.27 -7.64 1.17
N ASP A 23 0.48 -7.26 -0.08
CA ASP A 23 1.38 -7.98 -1.00
C ASP A 23 2.86 -7.65 -0.73
N ASP A 24 3.14 -6.44 -0.22
CA ASP A 24 4.44 -5.97 0.26
C ASP A 24 5.02 -6.87 1.39
N ILE A 25 4.16 -7.58 2.13
CA ILE A 25 4.57 -8.46 3.23
C ILE A 25 5.48 -9.61 2.78
N LEU A 26 5.29 -10.10 1.54
CA LEU A 26 6.09 -11.19 0.98
C LEU A 26 7.50 -10.72 0.65
N ILE A 27 7.62 -9.61 -0.05
CA ILE A 27 8.89 -8.99 -0.44
C ILE A 27 9.70 -8.67 0.83
N LEU A 28 9.04 -8.07 1.82
CA LEU A 28 9.67 -7.73 3.09
C LEU A 28 10.12 -8.97 3.87
N ALA A 29 9.32 -10.05 3.87
CA ALA A 29 9.70 -11.34 4.46
C ALA A 29 10.90 -11.99 3.73
N LEU A 30 10.95 -11.93 2.40
CA LEU A 30 12.09 -12.42 1.62
C LEU A 30 13.38 -11.66 1.94
N PHE A 31 13.34 -10.33 2.03
CA PHE A 31 14.49 -9.54 2.45
C PHE A 31 14.96 -9.91 3.87
N PHE A 32 14.04 -10.13 4.82
CA PHE A 32 14.40 -10.60 6.16
C PHE A 32 14.98 -12.03 6.17
N ALA A 33 14.55 -12.91 5.26
CA ALA A 33 15.11 -14.26 5.11
C ALA A 33 16.55 -14.20 4.54
N GLN A 34 16.78 -13.46 3.46
CA GLN A 34 18.12 -13.19 2.90
C GLN A 34 19.05 -12.51 3.93
N GLY A 35 18.47 -11.66 4.78
CA GLY A 35 19.16 -10.96 5.85
C GLY A 35 19.55 -11.83 7.06
N ALA A 36 18.98 -13.03 7.22
CA ALA A 36 19.07 -13.81 8.46
C ALA A 36 20.51 -14.20 8.87
N GLY A 37 21.42 -14.37 7.91
CA GLY A 37 22.85 -14.64 8.16
C GLY A 37 23.74 -13.40 8.36
N HIS A 38 23.21 -12.18 8.17
CA HIS A 38 24.01 -10.97 7.99
C HIS A 38 23.84 -9.97 9.15
N ARG A 39 24.91 -9.77 9.93
CA ARG A 39 24.93 -8.77 11.03
C ARG A 39 24.50 -7.39 10.53
N GLY A 40 23.51 -6.80 11.21
CA GLY A 40 22.97 -5.48 10.88
C GLY A 40 21.98 -5.44 9.70
N SER A 41 21.70 -6.56 9.02
CA SER A 41 20.76 -6.58 7.89
C SER A 41 19.34 -6.16 8.30
N THR A 42 18.84 -6.56 9.47
CA THR A 42 17.57 -6.08 10.02
C THR A 42 17.47 -4.55 10.02
N ARG A 43 18.55 -3.84 10.39
CA ARG A 43 18.58 -2.37 10.37
C ARG A 43 18.59 -1.82 8.95
N LYS A 44 19.32 -2.46 8.02
CA LYS A 44 19.34 -2.07 6.61
C LYS A 44 17.96 -2.18 5.97
N ILE A 45 17.25 -3.28 6.23
CA ILE A 45 15.90 -3.54 5.70
C ILE A 45 14.90 -2.53 6.26
N VAL A 46 14.88 -2.28 7.57
CA VAL A 46 13.99 -1.28 8.17
C VAL A 46 14.26 0.13 7.61
N ILE A 47 15.53 0.54 7.48
CA ILE A 47 15.89 1.83 6.87
C ILE A 47 15.39 1.88 5.41
N GLY A 48 15.60 0.81 4.64
CA GLY A 48 15.14 0.74 3.25
C GLY A 48 13.61 0.84 3.13
N GLN A 49 12.86 0.08 3.92
CA GLN A 49 11.40 0.14 3.93
C GLN A 49 10.90 1.54 4.26
N TYR A 50 11.47 2.21 5.27
CA TYR A 50 11.12 3.58 5.61
C TYR A 50 11.47 4.58 4.51
N LEU A 51 12.63 4.44 3.84
CA LEU A 51 13.00 5.30 2.71
C LEU A 51 12.05 5.13 1.53
N GLY A 52 11.80 3.89 1.09
CA GLY A 52 10.90 3.59 -0.02
C GLY A 52 9.45 4.01 0.27
N PHE A 53 8.94 3.69 1.46
CA PHE A 53 7.60 4.08 1.86
C PHE A 53 7.44 5.60 2.04
N THR A 54 8.47 6.30 2.55
CA THR A 54 8.43 7.77 2.62
C THR A 54 8.43 8.40 1.22
N ALA A 55 9.12 7.80 0.24
CA ALA A 55 9.06 8.24 -1.14
C ALA A 55 7.67 8.03 -1.77
N ILE A 56 7.04 6.86 -1.57
CA ILE A 56 5.63 6.59 -1.94
C ILE A 56 4.71 7.66 -1.34
N LEU A 57 4.84 7.90 -0.03
CA LEU A 57 4.01 8.84 0.71
C LEU A 57 4.21 10.29 0.21
N ALA A 58 5.45 10.69 -0.07
CA ALA A 58 5.77 12.01 -0.63
C ALA A 58 5.16 12.20 -2.03
N VAL A 59 5.24 11.19 -2.92
CA VAL A 59 4.62 11.25 -4.24
C VAL A 59 3.09 11.30 -4.13
N ALA A 60 2.48 10.49 -3.25
CA ALA A 60 1.04 10.52 -3.02
C ALA A 60 0.56 11.86 -2.45
N ILE A 61 1.28 12.45 -1.51
CA ILE A 61 0.99 13.78 -0.96
C ILE A 61 1.14 14.86 -2.05
N ALA A 62 2.21 14.82 -2.85
CA ALA A 62 2.44 15.79 -3.92
C ALA A 62 1.36 15.71 -5.02
N ALA A 63 0.94 14.50 -5.40
CA ALA A 63 -0.15 14.29 -6.35
C ALA A 63 -1.53 14.67 -5.78
N ALA A 64 -1.79 14.40 -4.50
CA ALA A 64 -3.00 14.87 -3.82
C ALA A 64 -3.06 16.40 -3.69
N PHE A 65 -1.92 17.05 -3.47
CA PHE A 65 -1.80 18.51 -3.53
C PHE A 65 -1.97 19.04 -4.96
N GLY A 66 -1.43 18.34 -5.97
CA GLY A 66 -1.72 18.61 -7.38
C GLY A 66 -3.22 18.55 -7.71
N ALA A 67 -3.95 17.63 -7.09
CA ALA A 67 -5.39 17.51 -7.24
C ALA A 67 -6.20 18.69 -6.65
N THR A 68 -5.64 19.49 -5.73
CA THR A 68 -6.35 20.69 -5.23
C THR A 68 -6.40 21.84 -6.24
N PHE A 69 -5.66 21.75 -7.35
CA PHE A 69 -5.77 22.69 -8.47
C PHE A 69 -6.85 22.29 -9.50
N LEU A 70 -7.50 21.14 -9.31
CA LEU A 70 -8.65 20.73 -10.13
C LEU A 70 -9.91 21.48 -9.67
N PRO A 71 -10.87 21.77 -10.57
CA PRO A 71 -12.17 22.28 -10.16
C PRO A 71 -12.88 21.28 -9.24
N GLU A 72 -13.68 21.76 -8.29
CA GLU A 72 -14.34 20.92 -7.28
C GLU A 72 -15.18 19.79 -7.90
N SER A 73 -15.79 20.03 -9.06
CA SER A 73 -16.55 19.03 -9.83
C SER A 73 -15.71 17.87 -10.38
N ALA A 74 -14.37 18.00 -10.44
CA ALA A 74 -13.46 16.96 -10.91
C ALA A 74 -12.88 16.08 -9.77
N ILE A 75 -12.88 16.57 -8.52
CA ILE A 75 -12.36 15.83 -7.35
C ILE A 75 -13.07 14.46 -7.16
N PRO A 76 -14.42 14.34 -7.30
CA PRO A 76 -15.11 13.05 -7.17
C PRO A 76 -14.63 12.00 -8.17
N TYR A 77 -14.26 12.42 -9.38
CA TYR A 77 -13.79 11.54 -10.45
C TYR A 77 -12.42 10.90 -10.15
N LEU A 78 -11.68 11.38 -9.14
CA LEU A 78 -10.49 10.69 -8.64
C LEU A 78 -10.83 9.29 -8.09
N GLY A 79 -12.09 9.04 -7.69
CA GLY A 79 -12.59 7.71 -7.33
C GLY A 79 -12.55 6.70 -8.50
N LEU A 80 -12.44 7.16 -9.75
CA LEU A 80 -12.20 6.28 -10.90
C LEU A 80 -10.83 5.58 -10.85
N LEU A 81 -9.80 6.19 -10.21
CA LEU A 81 -8.48 5.57 -10.09
C LEU A 81 -8.51 4.27 -9.26
N PRO A 82 -8.95 4.27 -7.99
CA PRO A 82 -9.05 3.04 -7.21
C PRO A 82 -10.09 2.08 -7.79
N LEU A 83 -11.19 2.59 -8.39
CA LEU A 83 -12.16 1.72 -9.06
C LEU A 83 -11.55 0.98 -10.26
N ALA A 84 -10.79 1.66 -11.12
CA ALA A 84 -10.10 1.04 -12.24
C ALA A 84 -8.98 0.08 -11.80
N LEU A 85 -8.22 0.44 -10.76
CA LEU A 85 -7.22 -0.44 -10.16
C LEU A 85 -7.86 -1.70 -9.55
N GLY A 86 -8.97 -1.56 -8.84
CA GLY A 86 -9.72 -2.68 -8.27
C GLY A 86 -10.30 -3.60 -9.34
N LEU A 87 -10.88 -3.05 -10.41
CA LEU A 87 -11.37 -3.84 -11.55
C LEU A 87 -10.23 -4.54 -12.29
N LYS A 88 -9.09 -3.87 -12.50
CA LYS A 88 -7.89 -4.48 -13.10
C LYS A 88 -7.37 -5.64 -12.24
N ALA A 89 -7.26 -5.44 -10.93
CA ALA A 89 -6.80 -6.47 -9.99
C ALA A 89 -7.77 -7.65 -9.94
N ALA A 90 -9.10 -7.42 -9.94
CA ALA A 90 -10.10 -8.47 -10.04
C ALA A 90 -9.96 -9.28 -11.35
N TRP A 91 -9.74 -8.60 -12.47
CA TRP A 91 -9.58 -9.25 -13.77
C TRP A 91 -8.28 -10.07 -13.87
N GLN A 92 -7.18 -9.57 -13.30
CA GLN A 92 -5.91 -10.31 -13.19
C GLN A 92 -6.05 -11.53 -12.26
N ALA A 93 -6.72 -11.38 -11.11
CA ALA A 93 -7.02 -12.49 -10.20
C ALA A 93 -7.88 -13.58 -10.85
N TRP A 94 -8.80 -13.20 -11.74
CA TRP A 94 -9.60 -14.15 -12.53
C TRP A 94 -8.77 -14.82 -13.64
N LYS A 95 -7.90 -14.08 -14.35
CA LYS A 95 -7.04 -14.62 -15.41
C LYS A 95 -6.01 -15.62 -14.86
N ASN A 96 -5.33 -15.29 -13.76
CA ASN A 96 -4.28 -16.14 -13.17
C ASN A 96 -4.83 -17.41 -12.48
N HIS A 97 -6.16 -17.53 -12.29
CA HIS A 97 -6.80 -18.79 -11.93
C HIS A 97 -6.99 -19.75 -13.12
N ARG A 98 -6.78 -19.28 -14.36
CA ARG A 98 -7.01 -20.04 -15.59
C ARG A 98 -5.71 -20.46 -16.26
N ASP A 99 -4.73 -19.56 -16.28
CA ASP A 99 -3.40 -19.77 -16.83
C ASP A 99 -2.40 -19.68 -15.67
N GLY A 100 -1.89 -20.83 -15.21
CA GLY A 100 -0.97 -20.91 -14.08
C GLY A 100 0.46 -20.60 -14.52
N GLU A 101 0.97 -19.43 -14.14
CA GLU A 101 2.34 -19.00 -14.46
C GLU A 101 3.18 -18.80 -13.17
N ASP A 102 4.44 -19.21 -13.25
CA ASP A 102 5.41 -19.16 -12.17
C ASP A 102 5.99 -17.75 -11.98
N THR A 103 6.25 -17.37 -10.72
CA THR A 103 6.90 -16.10 -10.40
C THR A 103 8.42 -16.18 -10.59
N GLU A 104 8.97 -15.25 -11.38
CA GLU A 104 10.41 -15.11 -11.59
C GLU A 104 11.19 -14.93 -10.27
N GLU A 105 12.27 -15.69 -10.10
CA GLU A 105 13.17 -15.58 -8.94
C GLU A 105 14.16 -14.42 -9.15
N ALA A 106 14.17 -13.45 -8.23
CA ALA A 106 15.11 -12.33 -8.29
C ALA A 106 16.54 -12.78 -7.91
N ASP A 107 17.49 -12.54 -8.82
CA ASP A 107 18.91 -12.91 -8.71
C ASP A 107 19.56 -12.46 -7.38
N ALA A 108 19.87 -13.42 -6.50
CA ALA A 108 20.46 -13.15 -5.21
C ALA A 108 21.97 -12.85 -5.32
N LYS A 109 22.34 -11.56 -5.36
CA LYS A 109 23.75 -11.16 -5.27
C LYS A 109 24.32 -11.45 -3.88
N GLY A 110 25.60 -11.84 -3.83
CA GLY A 110 26.29 -12.27 -2.62
C GLY A 110 26.48 -11.15 -1.58
N GLY A 111 25.50 -10.97 -0.71
CA GLY A 111 25.55 -10.09 0.46
C GLY A 111 24.16 -9.68 0.92
N GLY A 112 23.89 -9.71 2.23
CA GLY A 112 22.56 -9.40 2.77
C GLY A 112 22.05 -8.00 2.38
N PRO A 113 20.73 -7.86 2.14
CA PRO A 113 20.15 -6.80 1.30
C PRO A 113 20.53 -5.39 1.74
N SER A 114 20.72 -4.52 0.74
CA SER A 114 21.10 -3.13 0.94
C SER A 114 19.89 -2.23 1.22
N PRO A 115 20.03 -1.12 1.97
CA PRO A 115 18.90 -0.23 2.22
C PRO A 115 18.31 0.38 0.94
N LEU A 116 19.15 0.65 -0.07
CA LEU A 116 18.73 1.24 -1.34
C LEU A 116 17.96 0.25 -2.21
N GLU A 117 18.37 -1.02 -2.23
CA GLU A 117 17.67 -2.12 -2.89
C GLU A 117 16.29 -2.35 -2.28
N VAL A 118 16.22 -2.45 -0.95
CA VAL A 118 14.92 -2.55 -0.25
C VAL A 118 14.05 -1.33 -0.55
N ALA A 119 14.59 -0.10 -0.45
CA ALA A 119 13.84 1.11 -0.75
C ALA A 119 13.35 1.17 -2.21
N ALA A 120 14.18 0.76 -3.18
CA ALA A 120 13.84 0.74 -4.60
C ALA A 120 12.74 -0.27 -4.90
N VAL A 121 12.82 -1.48 -4.32
CA VAL A 121 11.78 -2.51 -4.50
C VAL A 121 10.49 -2.12 -3.79
N THR A 122 10.54 -1.58 -2.56
CA THR A 122 9.35 -1.01 -1.89
C THR A 122 8.69 0.06 -2.76
N PHE A 123 9.46 1.02 -3.27
CA PHE A 123 8.93 2.10 -4.11
C PHE A 123 8.36 1.60 -5.45
N ALA A 124 9.02 0.64 -6.08
CA ALA A 124 8.55 0.03 -7.33
C ALA A 124 7.27 -0.79 -7.14
N ASN A 125 7.14 -1.50 -6.01
CA ASN A 125 5.94 -2.28 -5.71
C ASN A 125 4.75 -1.38 -5.35
N GLY A 126 4.95 -0.39 -4.48
CA GLY A 126 3.91 0.55 -4.02
C GLY A 126 3.45 1.60 -5.04
N GLY A 127 3.48 1.30 -6.34
CA GLY A 127 2.86 2.14 -7.36
C GLY A 127 1.32 2.12 -7.28
N ASP A 128 0.75 1.00 -6.86
CA ASP A 128 -0.67 0.86 -6.54
C ASP A 128 -1.02 1.65 -5.26
N ASN A 129 -0.21 1.55 -4.20
CA ASN A 129 -0.32 2.36 -2.98
C ASN A 129 -0.55 3.84 -3.31
N ILE A 130 0.24 4.42 -4.23
CA ILE A 130 0.09 5.82 -4.68
C ILE A 130 -1.31 6.06 -5.27
N GLY A 131 -1.74 5.22 -6.21
CA GLY A 131 -3.04 5.35 -6.88
C GLY A 131 -4.26 5.25 -5.94
N VAL A 132 -4.07 4.65 -4.76
CA VAL A 132 -5.10 4.51 -3.72
C VAL A 132 -5.01 5.65 -2.69
N TYR A 133 -3.82 6.07 -2.31
CA TYR A 133 -3.63 7.14 -1.32
C TYR A 133 -4.01 8.51 -1.87
N VAL A 134 -3.67 8.83 -3.12
CA VAL A 134 -3.96 10.13 -3.76
C VAL A 134 -5.43 10.58 -3.63
N PRO A 135 -6.45 9.79 -4.02
CA PRO A 135 -7.86 10.20 -3.91
C PRO A 135 -8.33 10.30 -2.45
N VAL A 136 -7.84 9.44 -1.55
CA VAL A 136 -8.16 9.51 -0.12
C VAL A 136 -7.55 10.76 0.52
N PHE A 137 -6.32 11.12 0.16
CA PHE A 137 -5.64 12.31 0.67
C PHE A 137 -6.27 13.60 0.14
N ALA A 138 -6.66 13.63 -1.14
CA ALA A 138 -7.35 14.77 -1.74
C ALA A 138 -8.71 15.04 -1.07
N THR A 139 -9.46 13.99 -0.73
CA THR A 139 -10.77 14.08 -0.06
C THR A 139 -10.68 14.31 1.46
N ALA A 140 -9.62 13.84 2.13
CA ALA A 140 -9.43 13.98 3.58
C ALA A 140 -8.93 15.39 4.02
N GLY A 141 -8.46 16.21 3.09
CA GLY A 141 -7.86 17.52 3.36
C GLY A 141 -6.55 17.46 4.16
N VAL A 142 -5.89 18.61 4.34
CA VAL A 142 -4.53 18.68 4.94
C VAL A 142 -4.47 18.08 6.35
N GLY A 143 -5.49 18.31 7.18
CA GLY A 143 -5.56 17.76 8.55
C GLY A 143 -5.70 16.24 8.55
N GLY A 144 -6.61 15.68 7.75
CA GLY A 144 -6.79 14.23 7.63
C GLY A 144 -5.57 13.56 7.02
N MET A 145 -5.04 14.10 5.92
CA MET A 145 -3.81 13.64 5.26
C MET A 145 -2.61 13.54 6.23
N SER A 146 -2.47 14.50 7.15
CA SER A 146 -1.43 14.46 8.19
C SER A 146 -1.62 13.29 9.17
N VAL A 147 -2.86 12.97 9.54
CA VAL A 147 -3.17 11.79 10.38
C VAL A 147 -2.87 10.49 9.64
N TYR A 148 -3.28 10.36 8.38
CA TYR A 148 -2.96 9.20 7.53
C TYR A 148 -1.44 9.00 7.44
N ALA A 149 -0.67 10.05 7.15
CA ALA A 149 0.79 9.99 7.06
C ALA A 149 1.45 9.47 8.35
N VAL A 150 1.05 9.99 9.51
CA VAL A 150 1.58 9.55 10.82
C VAL A 150 1.19 8.10 11.11
N VAL A 151 -0.07 7.72 10.89
CA VAL A 151 -0.54 6.34 11.10
C VAL A 151 0.22 5.37 10.20
N PHE A 152 0.39 5.69 8.91
CA PHE A 152 1.14 4.84 7.98
C PHE A 152 2.59 4.64 8.43
N LEU A 153 3.30 5.71 8.82
CA LEU A 153 4.69 5.62 9.30
C LEU A 153 4.82 4.80 10.59
N VAL A 154 3.81 4.78 11.46
CA VAL A 154 3.75 3.87 12.62
C VAL A 154 3.50 2.42 12.17
N LEU A 155 2.59 2.20 11.23
CA LEU A 155 2.25 0.87 10.73
C LEU A 155 3.39 0.22 9.92
N VAL A 156 4.27 1.00 9.28
CA VAL A 156 5.51 0.49 8.67
C VAL A 156 6.38 -0.26 9.70
N ALA A 157 6.44 0.18 10.96
CA ALA A 157 7.15 -0.55 12.01
C ALA A 157 6.50 -1.90 12.32
N ILE A 158 5.16 -1.94 12.35
CA ILE A 158 4.38 -3.18 12.56
C ILE A 158 4.60 -4.12 11.36
N TRP A 159 4.60 -3.59 10.14
CA TRP A 159 4.88 -4.36 8.92
C TRP A 159 6.31 -4.91 8.89
N CYS A 160 7.30 -4.15 9.35
CA CYS A 160 8.67 -4.63 9.53
C CYS A 160 8.75 -5.78 10.54
N PHE A 161 8.01 -5.71 11.65
CA PHE A 161 7.93 -6.82 12.61
C PHE A 161 7.23 -8.05 12.01
N ALA A 162 6.10 -7.84 11.33
CA ALA A 162 5.32 -8.90 10.69
C ALA A 162 6.12 -9.59 9.56
N GLY A 163 6.76 -8.84 8.66
CA GLY A 163 7.65 -9.38 7.62
C GLY A 163 8.81 -10.19 8.22
N ARG A 164 9.45 -9.69 9.29
CA ARG A 164 10.50 -10.44 9.99
C ARG A 164 9.98 -11.74 10.63
N PHE A 165 8.76 -11.74 11.15
CA PHE A 165 8.10 -12.93 11.68
C PHE A 165 7.77 -13.94 10.57
N PHE A 166 7.20 -13.46 9.46
CA PHE A 166 6.82 -14.26 8.30
C PHE A 166 8.01 -14.80 7.49
N ALA A 167 9.20 -14.17 7.58
CA ALA A 167 10.44 -14.71 7.04
C ALA A 167 10.78 -16.12 7.57
N THR A 168 10.29 -16.47 8.75
CA THR A 168 10.44 -17.82 9.34
C THR A 168 9.26 -18.76 9.03
N ARG A 169 8.21 -18.27 8.35
CA ARG A 169 6.93 -18.97 8.11
C ARG A 169 6.37 -18.67 6.71
N PRO A 170 7.11 -19.00 5.63
CA PRO A 170 6.73 -18.64 4.25
C PRO A 170 5.36 -19.17 3.82
N VAL A 171 4.91 -20.31 4.37
CA VAL A 171 3.57 -20.86 4.11
C VAL A 171 2.46 -19.91 4.59
N ILE A 172 2.62 -19.30 5.77
CA ILE A 172 1.63 -18.35 6.30
C ILE A 172 1.68 -17.04 5.48
N ALA A 173 2.88 -16.59 5.11
CA ALA A 173 3.06 -15.42 4.27
C ALA A 173 2.35 -15.58 2.91
N LYS A 174 2.58 -16.71 2.22
CA LYS A 174 1.93 -17.04 0.94
C LYS A 174 0.43 -17.26 1.07
N ALA A 175 -0.04 -17.72 2.22
CA ALA A 175 -1.47 -17.81 2.54
C ALA A 175 -2.12 -16.44 2.81
N LEU A 176 -1.32 -15.39 3.13
CA LEU A 176 -1.78 -14.01 3.39
C LEU A 176 -1.81 -13.12 2.13
N SER A 177 -0.98 -13.39 1.12
CA SER A 177 -1.10 -12.79 -0.22
C SER A 177 -2.15 -13.53 -1.07
N ARG A 178 -2.33 -14.84 -0.83
CA ARG A 178 -3.67 -15.45 -1.00
C ARG A 178 -4.64 -14.76 -0.02
N TRP A 179 -5.92 -14.61 -0.37
CA TRP A 179 -6.80 -13.54 0.15
C TRP A 179 -6.44 -12.11 -0.30
N GLY A 180 -5.17 -11.66 -0.25
CA GLY A 180 -4.75 -10.30 -0.69
C GLY A 180 -5.29 -9.90 -2.07
N HIS A 181 -4.98 -10.71 -3.09
CA HIS A 181 -5.52 -10.60 -4.46
C HIS A 181 -7.06 -10.65 -4.62
N VAL A 182 -7.83 -10.93 -3.57
CA VAL A 182 -9.31 -10.88 -3.55
C VAL A 182 -9.81 -9.68 -2.75
N LEU A 183 -9.16 -9.42 -1.62
CA LEU A 183 -9.55 -8.41 -0.64
C LEU A 183 -9.19 -7.00 -1.12
N LEU A 184 -8.03 -6.84 -1.78
CA LEU A 184 -7.61 -5.58 -2.41
C LEU A 184 -8.60 -5.13 -3.50
N PRO A 185 -8.96 -5.92 -4.53
CA PRO A 185 -10.00 -5.52 -5.48
C PRO A 185 -11.32 -5.06 -4.85
N LEU A 186 -11.81 -5.79 -3.85
CA LEU A 186 -13.08 -5.50 -3.19
C LEU A 186 -13.05 -4.15 -2.45
N VAL A 187 -11.98 -3.90 -1.68
CA VAL A 187 -11.80 -2.64 -0.96
C VAL A 187 -11.60 -1.48 -1.92
N LEU A 188 -10.84 -1.66 -3.00
CA LEU A 188 -10.61 -0.62 -4.01
C LEU A 188 -11.88 -0.22 -4.77
N ILE A 189 -12.69 -1.19 -5.19
CA ILE A 189 -14.00 -0.93 -5.79
C ILE A 189 -14.91 -0.21 -4.78
N THR A 190 -14.92 -0.65 -3.51
CA THR A 190 -15.73 -0.01 -2.46
C THR A 190 -15.33 1.44 -2.21
N ILE A 191 -14.03 1.73 -2.07
CA ILE A 191 -13.51 3.09 -1.86
C ILE A 191 -13.77 3.96 -3.09
N GLY A 192 -13.53 3.46 -4.31
CA GLY A 192 -13.78 4.20 -5.53
C GLY A 192 -15.25 4.59 -5.71
N LEU A 193 -16.17 3.65 -5.47
CA LEU A 193 -17.61 3.91 -5.46
C LEU A 193 -18.00 4.92 -4.37
N LEU A 194 -17.47 4.80 -3.16
CA LEU A 194 -17.74 5.75 -2.07
C LEU A 194 -17.30 7.17 -2.42
N ILE A 195 -16.12 7.36 -2.99
CA ILE A 195 -15.61 8.68 -3.40
C ILE A 195 -16.46 9.28 -4.53
N LEU A 196 -16.86 8.47 -5.51
CA LEU A 196 -17.72 8.93 -6.61
C LEU A 196 -19.11 9.34 -6.13
N VAL A 197 -19.74 8.53 -5.27
CA VAL A 197 -21.10 8.79 -4.75
C VAL A 197 -21.09 9.94 -3.74
N GLN A 198 -20.22 9.93 -2.73
CA GLN A 198 -20.17 11.00 -1.71
C GLN A 198 -19.69 12.34 -2.29
N GLY A 199 -18.89 12.32 -3.35
CA GLY A 199 -18.51 13.52 -4.09
C GLY A 199 -19.60 14.04 -5.05
N GLY A 200 -20.74 13.34 -5.20
CA GLY A 200 -21.82 13.77 -6.09
C GLY A 200 -21.49 13.67 -7.59
N ALA A 201 -20.55 12.80 -7.99
CA ALA A 201 -20.11 12.65 -9.38
C ALA A 201 -21.26 12.35 -10.36
N PHE A 202 -22.33 11.73 -9.85
CA PHE A 202 -23.52 11.29 -10.59
C PHE A 202 -24.75 12.21 -10.39
N GLY A 203 -24.63 13.29 -9.61
CA GLY A 203 -25.76 14.19 -9.32
C GLY A 203 -26.88 13.60 -8.45
N ILE A 204 -26.58 12.55 -7.68
CA ILE A 204 -27.45 11.86 -6.72
C ILE A 204 -26.88 11.93 -5.30
#